data_AF-A0A6N7Y632-F1
#
_entry.id   AF-A0A6N7Y632-F1
#
_cell.length_a   1.000
_cell.length_b   1.000
_cell.length_c   1.000
_cell.angle_alpha   90.00
_cell.angle_beta   90.00
_cell.angle_gamma   90.00
#
_symmetry.space_group_name_H-M   'P 1'
#
loop_
_entity.id
_entity.type
_entity.pdbx_description
1 polymer ?
#
loop_
_entity_poly.entity_id
_entity_poly.type
_entity_poly.pdbx_seq_one_letter_code
_entity_poly.pdbx_strand_id
1 'polypeptide(L)'
;MKMDFVLANPPFNQDPWGAGAVKDDVRWKYGTPPDSNANYAWMQHFLHHLAPNGRAGFVMANGSMTTTAHNEGDIRKGLIEDDVVDCIVALPPQLFFSTGIPVCLWFFDRDKASSGERDRRGEILFIDARQMGEAVSRKQIRLSDEDVAEIARTYHAWRGQPEAGEYEDRPGFCRAATLEQVEAQGFGLSPGRYVGAAETVDDEVAFETRMIELIERLSLDLSLADELTAEVRSALGAVGYDV
;
A
#
# COMPACT_ATOMS: atom_id res chain seq x y z
N MET A 1 22.43 12.52 -12.88
CA MET A 1 22.77 12.91 -11.49
C MET A 1 22.28 11.82 -10.56
N LYS A 2 23.06 11.51 -9.52
CA LYS A 2 22.71 10.55 -8.47
C LYS A 2 22.50 11.32 -7.17
N MET A 3 21.46 11.00 -6.42
CA MET A 3 21.05 11.69 -5.19
C MET A 3 21.17 10.77 -3.99
N ASP A 4 21.59 11.31 -2.85
CA ASP A 4 21.60 10.58 -1.59
C ASP A 4 20.19 10.42 -1.03
N PHE A 5 19.31 11.40 -1.24
CA PHE A 5 17.93 11.38 -0.79
C PHE A 5 16.95 11.82 -1.88
N VAL A 6 15.84 11.11 -2.00
CA VAL A 6 14.69 11.51 -2.82
C VAL A 6 13.44 11.55 -1.93
N LEU A 7 12.77 12.70 -1.87
CA LEU A 7 11.47 12.83 -1.22
C LEU A 7 10.44 13.29 -2.25
N ALA A 8 9.32 12.59 -2.35
CA ALA A 8 8.33 12.90 -3.38
C ALA A 8 6.89 12.60 -2.98
N ASN A 9 5.97 13.37 -3.55
CA ASN A 9 4.54 13.09 -3.55
C ASN A 9 4.05 13.25 -5.01
N PRO A 10 4.27 12.24 -5.87
CA PRO A 10 3.90 12.31 -7.28
C PRO A 10 2.37 12.31 -7.45
N PRO A 11 1.86 12.77 -8.60
CA PRO A 11 0.44 12.62 -8.94
C PRO A 11 0.06 11.13 -8.98
N PHE A 12 -0.93 10.75 -8.16
CA PHE A 12 -1.37 9.35 -8.05
C PHE A 12 -2.18 8.92 -9.27
N ASN A 13 -1.97 7.69 -9.73
CA ASN A 13 -2.76 7.04 -10.78
C ASN A 13 -2.87 7.89 -12.06
N GLN A 14 -1.80 8.61 -12.42
CA GLN A 14 -1.81 9.46 -13.60
C GLN A 14 -2.02 8.61 -14.86
N ASP A 15 -3.05 8.98 -15.62
CA ASP A 15 -3.49 8.35 -16.85
C ASP A 15 -4.03 9.42 -17.84
N PRO A 16 -3.52 9.49 -19.09
CA PRO A 16 -2.29 8.86 -19.56
C PRO A 16 -1.06 9.60 -19.02
N TRP A 17 0.10 8.93 -18.96
CA TRP A 17 1.36 9.59 -18.59
C TRP A 17 2.41 9.63 -19.69
N GLY A 18 2.13 9.01 -20.84
CA GLY A 18 2.97 9.09 -22.03
C GLY A 18 4.02 7.98 -22.11
N ALA A 19 3.68 6.77 -21.62
CA ALA A 19 4.57 5.61 -21.62
C ALA A 19 5.15 5.29 -23.01
N GLY A 20 4.38 5.55 -24.08
CA GLY A 20 4.80 5.33 -25.46
C GLY A 20 6.06 6.12 -25.86
N ALA A 21 6.27 7.31 -25.29
CA ALA A 21 7.45 8.14 -25.59
C ALA A 21 8.74 7.63 -24.92
N VAL A 22 8.61 6.74 -23.94
CA VAL A 22 9.71 6.27 -23.08
C VAL A 22 9.73 4.74 -22.96
N LYS A 23 9.17 4.00 -23.91
CA LYS A 23 8.96 2.55 -23.81
C LYS A 23 10.22 1.74 -23.44
N ASP A 24 11.38 2.13 -23.98
CA ASP A 24 12.67 1.45 -23.80
C ASP A 24 13.64 2.26 -22.91
N ASP A 25 13.10 3.12 -22.04
CA ASP A 25 13.91 3.94 -21.16
C ASP A 25 14.68 3.08 -20.14
N VAL A 26 15.94 3.42 -19.91
CA VAL A 26 16.86 2.74 -18.98
C VAL A 26 16.36 2.71 -17.53
N ARG A 27 15.36 3.52 -17.19
CA ARG A 27 14.70 3.53 -15.88
C ARG A 27 13.85 2.27 -15.64
N TRP A 28 13.35 1.60 -16.68
CA TRP A 28 12.42 0.47 -16.57
C TRP A 28 13.12 -0.87 -16.32
N LYS A 29 14.02 -0.92 -15.32
CA LYS A 29 14.81 -2.12 -14.97
C LYS A 29 13.93 -3.35 -14.70
N TYR A 30 12.76 -3.17 -14.08
CA TYR A 30 11.88 -4.27 -13.67
C TYR A 30 10.67 -4.43 -14.59
N GLY A 31 10.64 -3.71 -15.72
CA GLY A 31 9.54 -3.72 -16.68
C GLY A 31 8.93 -2.34 -16.91
N THR A 32 8.38 -2.14 -18.11
CA THR A 32 7.75 -0.88 -18.53
C THR A 32 6.37 -0.74 -17.87
N PRO A 33 6.12 0.28 -17.03
CA PRO A 33 4.81 0.49 -16.41
C PRO A 33 3.71 0.74 -17.45
N PRO A 34 2.44 0.40 -17.15
CA PRO A 34 1.33 0.63 -18.06
C PRO A 34 1.05 2.12 -18.23
N ASP A 35 0.63 2.55 -19.44
CA ASP A 35 0.31 3.97 -19.70
C ASP A 35 -0.90 4.48 -18.89
N SER A 36 -1.73 3.55 -18.41
CA SER A 36 -2.89 3.84 -17.58
C SER A 36 -2.57 4.05 -16.09
N ASN A 37 -1.31 3.91 -15.67
CA ASN A 37 -0.91 4.19 -14.30
C ASN A 37 0.59 4.52 -14.16
N ALA A 38 0.91 5.77 -13.82
CA ALA A 38 2.28 6.23 -13.63
C ALA A 38 2.94 5.85 -12.30
N ASN A 39 2.24 5.21 -11.35
CA ASN A 39 2.78 4.98 -10.00
C ASN A 39 4.13 4.25 -10.03
N TYR A 40 4.21 3.12 -10.73
CA TYR A 40 5.46 2.36 -10.87
C TYR A 40 6.49 3.02 -11.80
N ALA A 41 6.06 3.96 -12.65
CA ALA A 41 6.98 4.81 -13.41
C ALA A 41 7.72 5.77 -12.48
N TRP A 42 7.01 6.40 -11.54
CA TRP A 42 7.61 7.25 -10.53
C TRP A 42 8.55 6.47 -9.61
N MET A 43 8.14 5.30 -9.12
CA MET A 43 9.00 4.46 -8.26
C MET A 43 10.33 4.10 -8.94
N GLN A 44 10.26 3.57 -10.16
CA GLN A 44 11.47 3.20 -10.91
C GLN A 44 12.31 4.43 -11.27
N HIS A 45 11.68 5.56 -11.56
CA HIS A 45 12.38 6.83 -11.78
C HIS A 45 13.15 7.29 -10.54
N PHE A 46 12.54 7.26 -9.36
CA PHE A 46 13.20 7.63 -8.09
C PHE A 46 14.40 6.71 -7.83
N LEU A 47 14.19 5.39 -7.92
CA LEU A 47 15.23 4.40 -7.71
C LEU A 47 16.41 4.55 -8.69
N HIS A 48 16.13 4.83 -9.97
CA HIS A 48 17.18 5.08 -10.96
C HIS A 48 18.05 6.28 -10.58
N HIS A 49 17.49 7.33 -9.96
CA HIS A 49 18.23 8.51 -9.56
C HIS A 49 18.92 8.42 -8.19
N LEU A 50 18.70 7.34 -7.42
CA LEU A 50 19.43 7.14 -6.17
C LEU A 50 20.89 6.75 -6.39
N ALA A 51 21.77 7.35 -5.59
CA ALA A 51 23.15 6.91 -5.39
C ALA A 51 23.18 5.48 -4.81
N PRO A 52 24.31 4.73 -4.91
CA PRO A 52 24.40 3.37 -4.39
C PRO A 52 24.04 3.20 -2.91
N ASN A 53 24.25 4.23 -2.10
CA ASN A 53 23.89 4.33 -0.67
C ASN A 53 22.69 5.28 -0.44
N GLY A 54 21.97 5.62 -1.52
CA GLY A 54 20.88 6.57 -1.49
C GLY A 54 19.56 5.96 -1.02
N ARG A 55 18.70 6.81 -0.48
CA ARG A 55 17.41 6.46 0.12
C ARG A 55 16.30 7.29 -0.49
N ALA A 56 15.10 6.72 -0.63
CA ALA A 56 13.92 7.46 -1.04
C ALA A 56 12.78 7.27 -0.05
N GLY A 57 11.98 8.31 0.16
CA GLY A 57 10.73 8.26 0.89
C GLY A 57 9.65 8.98 0.08
N PHE A 58 8.58 8.29 -0.30
CA PHE A 58 7.58 8.90 -1.17
C PHE A 58 6.17 8.39 -0.90
N VAL A 59 5.20 9.26 -1.18
CA VAL A 59 3.77 8.97 -1.00
C VAL A 59 3.23 8.25 -2.23
N MET A 60 2.42 7.22 -2.02
CA MET A 60 1.71 6.49 -3.08
C MET A 60 0.29 6.16 -2.67
N ALA A 61 -0.60 5.97 -3.64
CA ALA A 61 -1.93 5.42 -3.37
C ALA A 61 -1.83 3.98 -2.84
N ASN A 62 -2.71 3.59 -1.92
CA ASN A 62 -2.67 2.27 -1.29
C ASN A 62 -2.73 1.09 -2.27
N GLY A 63 -3.40 1.27 -3.41
CA GLY A 63 -3.46 0.25 -4.47
C GLY A 63 -2.09 -0.18 -4.99
N SER A 64 -1.07 0.68 -4.90
CA SER A 64 0.30 0.33 -5.27
C SER A 64 0.86 -0.84 -4.49
N MET A 65 0.42 -1.09 -3.24
CA MET A 65 0.96 -2.19 -2.43
C MET A 65 0.53 -3.58 -2.91
N THR A 66 -0.55 -3.68 -3.71
CA THR A 66 -1.22 -4.96 -3.98
C THR A 66 -1.66 -5.17 -5.42
N THR A 67 -1.69 -4.11 -6.24
CA THR A 67 -2.11 -4.20 -7.64
C THR A 67 -1.40 -5.32 -8.40
N THR A 68 -2.15 -6.08 -9.19
CA THR A 68 -1.65 -7.08 -10.14
C THR A 68 -1.98 -6.68 -11.58
N ALA A 69 -2.55 -5.49 -11.78
CA ALA A 69 -2.97 -5.02 -13.08
C ALA A 69 -1.75 -4.75 -13.98
N HIS A 70 -1.88 -5.10 -15.26
CA HIS A 70 -1.02 -4.65 -16.34
C HIS A 70 0.50 -4.64 -16.05
N ASN A 71 1.04 -5.69 -15.42
CA ASN A 71 2.45 -5.91 -15.02
C ASN A 71 2.96 -5.23 -13.73
N GLU A 72 2.15 -4.42 -13.06
CA GLU A 72 2.58 -3.72 -11.83
C GLU A 72 3.00 -4.69 -10.72
N GLY A 73 2.38 -5.87 -10.67
CA GLY A 73 2.77 -6.95 -9.75
C GLY A 73 4.17 -7.51 -10.02
N ASP A 74 4.55 -7.64 -11.29
CA ASP A 74 5.88 -8.13 -11.69
C ASP A 74 6.96 -7.10 -11.38
N ILE A 75 6.68 -5.82 -11.63
CA ILE A 75 7.57 -4.71 -11.26
C ILE A 75 7.78 -4.69 -9.74
N ARG A 76 6.70 -4.80 -8.96
CA ARG A 76 6.77 -4.87 -7.49
C ARG A 76 7.61 -6.04 -7.02
N LYS A 77 7.37 -7.22 -7.58
CA LYS A 77 8.14 -8.42 -7.28
C LYS A 77 9.64 -8.18 -7.54
N GLY A 78 10.00 -7.62 -8.69
CA GLY A 78 11.39 -7.30 -9.01
C GLY A 78 12.04 -6.30 -8.05
N LEU A 79 11.30 -5.28 -7.59
CA LEU A 79 11.77 -4.34 -6.56
C LEU A 79 12.00 -5.02 -5.20
N ILE A 80 11.15 -5.97 -4.84
CA ILE A 80 11.26 -6.73 -3.57
C ILE A 80 12.46 -7.70 -3.65
N GLU A 81 12.59 -8.45 -4.75
CA GLU A 81 13.66 -9.43 -4.95
C GLU A 81 15.05 -8.78 -5.07
N ASP A 82 15.13 -7.56 -5.61
CA ASP A 82 16.36 -6.76 -5.64
C ASP A 82 16.64 -6.05 -4.30
N ASP A 83 15.82 -6.33 -3.27
CA ASP A 83 15.94 -5.90 -1.88
C ASP A 83 16.01 -4.37 -1.68
N VAL A 84 15.40 -3.60 -2.58
CA VAL A 84 15.40 -2.13 -2.51
C VAL A 84 14.25 -1.56 -1.68
N VAL A 85 13.17 -2.32 -1.48
CA VAL A 85 12.01 -1.91 -0.67
C VAL A 85 12.35 -2.06 0.81
N ASP A 86 12.36 -0.96 1.55
CA ASP A 86 12.91 -0.93 2.90
C ASP A 86 11.83 -0.90 3.99
N CYS A 87 10.84 -0.01 3.83
CA CYS A 87 9.74 0.12 4.77
C CYS A 87 8.47 0.56 4.05
N ILE A 88 7.33 0.06 4.52
CA ILE A 88 5.99 0.45 4.07
C ILE A 88 5.19 0.94 5.26
N VAL A 89 4.66 2.16 5.15
CA VAL A 89 3.78 2.76 6.18
C VAL A 89 2.39 2.95 5.60
N ALA A 90 1.40 2.21 6.12
CA ALA A 90 0.00 2.49 5.81
C ALA A 90 -0.48 3.67 6.66
N LEU A 91 -0.95 4.73 6.03
CA LEU A 91 -1.35 5.95 6.73
C LEU A 91 -2.87 6.00 6.96
N PRO A 92 -3.34 6.82 7.93
CA PRO A 92 -4.76 7.05 8.13
C PRO A 92 -5.47 7.50 6.84
N PRO A 93 -6.73 7.07 6.63
CA PRO A 93 -7.55 7.64 5.58
C PRO A 93 -7.79 9.13 5.85
N GLN A 94 -8.17 9.89 4.83
CA GLN A 94 -8.57 11.31 4.96
C GLN A 94 -7.46 12.25 5.47
N LEU A 95 -6.19 11.91 5.27
CA LEU A 95 -5.07 12.82 5.53
C LEU A 95 -5.00 13.97 4.52
N PHE A 96 -5.30 13.69 3.25
CA PHE A 96 -5.22 14.68 2.18
C PHE A 96 -6.49 15.52 2.10
N PHE A 97 -6.32 16.84 2.02
CA PHE A 97 -7.44 17.78 1.83
C PHE A 97 -8.12 17.63 0.46
N SER A 98 -7.35 17.24 -0.56
CA SER A 98 -7.77 17.28 -1.96
C SER A 98 -8.31 15.94 -2.50
N THR A 99 -8.13 14.84 -1.76
CA THR A 99 -8.56 13.51 -2.23
C THR A 99 -8.88 12.59 -1.06
N GLY A 100 -9.91 11.76 -1.23
CA GLY A 100 -10.25 10.69 -0.30
C GLY A 100 -9.43 9.40 -0.50
N ILE A 101 -8.57 9.36 -1.52
CA ILE A 101 -7.72 8.20 -1.82
C ILE A 101 -6.79 7.93 -0.62
N PRO A 102 -6.89 6.76 0.03
CA PRO A 102 -5.95 6.38 1.08
C PRO A 102 -4.54 6.20 0.51
N VAL A 103 -3.55 6.65 1.26
CA VAL A 103 -2.15 6.65 0.85
C VAL A 103 -1.27 5.84 1.79
N CYS A 104 -0.10 5.48 1.28
CA CYS A 104 0.97 4.84 2.02
C CYS A 104 2.28 5.57 1.74
N LEU A 105 3.25 5.41 2.63
CA LEU A 105 4.63 5.77 2.38
C LEU A 105 5.40 4.53 1.96
N TRP A 106 6.19 4.68 0.91
CA TRP A 106 7.20 3.73 0.52
C TRP A 106 8.56 4.31 0.83
N PHE A 107 9.41 3.49 1.44
CA PHE A 107 10.81 3.77 1.61
C PHE A 107 11.65 2.81 0.77
N PHE A 108 12.58 3.38 0.01
CA PHE A 108 13.64 2.62 -0.64
C PHE A 108 14.98 2.90 0.06
N ASP A 109 15.79 1.87 0.17
CA ASP A 109 17.19 1.99 0.58
C ASP A 109 18.04 1.07 -0.30
N ARG A 110 19.10 1.63 -0.90
CA ARG A 110 20.01 0.87 -1.76
C ARG A 110 21.17 0.23 -0.99
N ASP A 111 21.33 0.57 0.30
CA ASP A 111 22.33 0.01 1.20
C ASP A 111 21.72 -0.36 2.56
N LYS A 112 21.07 -1.53 2.60
CA LYS A 112 20.49 -2.13 3.80
C LYS A 112 21.50 -2.74 4.78
N ALA A 113 22.80 -2.58 4.53
CA ALA A 113 23.86 -2.99 5.46
C ALA A 113 24.88 -1.86 5.66
N SER A 114 24.41 -0.61 5.58
CA SER A 114 25.25 0.57 5.72
C SER A 114 25.94 0.63 7.09
N SER A 115 27.17 1.12 7.11
CA SER A 115 27.99 1.21 8.32
C SER A 115 27.29 2.03 9.42
N GLY A 116 27.13 1.43 10.60
CA GLY A 116 26.50 2.09 11.76
C GLY A 116 24.99 1.79 11.89
N GLU A 117 24.43 1.02 10.97
CA GLU A 117 23.08 0.49 11.06
C GLU A 117 23.10 -1.04 11.19
N ARG A 118 21.99 -1.61 11.65
CA ARG A 118 21.75 -3.05 11.68
C ARG A 118 21.67 -3.59 10.24
N ASP A 119 22.22 -4.78 10.01
CA ASP A 119 22.01 -5.51 8.76
C ASP A 119 20.55 -5.99 8.68
N ARG A 120 19.86 -5.49 7.67
CA ARG A 120 18.42 -5.68 7.42
C ARG A 120 18.16 -6.15 6.00
N ARG A 121 19.18 -6.69 5.34
CA ARG A 121 19.03 -7.32 4.01
C ARG A 121 18.07 -8.48 4.11
N GLY A 122 17.21 -8.63 3.11
CA GLY A 122 16.20 -9.66 3.09
C GLY A 122 15.01 -9.41 4.03
N GLU A 123 14.88 -8.19 4.56
CA GLU A 123 13.76 -7.79 5.41
C GLU A 123 13.08 -6.51 4.93
N ILE A 124 11.78 -6.40 5.20
CA ILE A 124 10.96 -5.21 4.98
C ILE A 124 10.23 -4.89 6.28
N LEU A 125 10.31 -3.63 6.73
CA LEU A 125 9.51 -3.16 7.86
C LEU A 125 8.10 -2.77 7.39
N PHE A 126 7.09 -3.27 8.08
CA PHE A 126 5.71 -2.87 7.91
C PHE A 126 5.24 -2.07 9.12
N ILE A 127 4.70 -0.88 8.89
CA ILE A 127 4.07 -0.04 9.92
C ILE A 127 2.61 0.24 9.50
N ASP A 128 1.68 -0.08 10.38
CA ASP A 128 0.26 0.20 10.22
C ASP A 128 -0.16 1.36 11.12
N ALA A 129 -0.09 2.57 10.56
CA ALA A 129 -0.48 3.79 11.24
C ALA A 129 -1.95 4.16 10.96
N ARG A 130 -2.77 3.27 10.35
CA ARG A 130 -4.12 3.62 9.88
C ARG A 130 -5.06 4.11 10.99
N GLN A 131 -4.83 3.67 12.22
CA GLN A 131 -5.63 4.03 13.41
C GLN A 131 -5.07 5.24 14.17
N MET A 132 -3.94 5.81 13.73
CA MET A 132 -3.31 6.97 14.37
C MET A 132 -3.93 8.29 13.92
N GLY A 133 -3.62 9.35 14.65
CA GLY A 133 -4.04 10.71 14.33
C GLY A 133 -5.40 11.10 14.90
N GLU A 134 -5.68 12.39 14.80
CA GLU A 134 -6.84 13.04 15.41
C GLU A 134 -7.77 13.60 14.34
N ALA A 135 -9.07 13.51 14.58
CA ALA A 135 -10.08 14.11 13.72
C ALA A 135 -10.07 15.64 13.85
N VAL A 136 -9.59 16.31 12.81
CA VAL A 136 -9.70 17.78 12.68
C VAL A 136 -11.10 18.17 12.21
N SER A 137 -11.73 17.28 11.42
CA SER A 137 -13.14 17.40 11.02
C SER A 137 -13.72 16.02 10.73
N ARG A 138 -15.02 15.93 10.40
CA ARG A 138 -15.66 14.68 9.94
C ARG A 138 -15.02 14.08 8.67
N LYS A 139 -14.25 14.87 7.93
CA LYS A 139 -13.65 14.49 6.64
C LYS A 139 -12.12 14.56 6.66
N GLN A 140 -11.50 14.77 7.82
CA GLN A 140 -10.07 14.98 7.89
C GLN A 140 -9.47 14.44 9.19
N ILE A 141 -8.44 13.62 9.01
CA ILE A 141 -7.53 13.19 10.06
C ILE A 141 -6.22 13.96 9.92
N ARG A 142 -5.59 14.28 11.04
CA ARG A 142 -4.24 14.84 11.12
C ARG A 142 -3.40 13.99 12.05
N LEU A 143 -2.19 13.66 11.61
CA LEU A 143 -1.17 13.11 12.50
C LEU A 143 -0.58 14.25 13.35
N SER A 144 -0.55 14.04 14.65
CA SER A 144 0.15 14.91 15.60
C SER A 144 1.66 14.76 15.45
N ASP A 145 2.42 15.68 16.04
CA ASP A 145 3.89 15.57 16.06
C ASP A 145 4.35 14.32 16.84
N GLU A 146 3.56 13.88 17.83
CA GLU A 146 3.81 12.66 18.59
C GLU A 146 3.58 11.41 17.73
N ASP A 147 2.52 11.37 16.93
CA ASP A 147 2.26 10.27 15.99
C ASP A 147 3.41 10.13 14.98
N VAL A 148 3.83 11.26 14.39
CA VAL A 148 4.95 11.28 13.43
C VAL A 148 6.25 10.83 14.11
N ALA A 149 6.49 11.29 15.34
CA ALA A 149 7.67 10.89 16.10
C ALA A 149 7.63 9.40 16.48
N GLU A 150 6.47 8.81 16.77
CA GLU A 150 6.36 7.37 17.04
C GLU A 150 6.71 6.55 15.79
N ILE A 151 6.11 6.86 14.64
CA ILE A 151 6.40 6.19 13.37
C ILE A 151 7.89 6.30 13.01
N ALA A 152 8.45 7.51 13.14
CA ALA A 152 9.87 7.75 12.86
C ALA A 152 10.78 6.97 13.82
N ARG A 153 10.51 7.03 15.13
CA ARG A 153 11.28 6.28 16.14
C ARG A 153 11.24 4.78 15.86
N THR A 154 10.09 4.21 15.52
CA THR A 154 9.98 2.79 15.18
C THR A 154 10.83 2.40 13.98
N TYR A 155 10.82 3.20 12.91
CA TYR A 155 11.69 2.96 11.75
C TYR A 155 13.17 3.09 12.10
N HIS A 156 13.57 4.11 12.86
CA HIS A 156 14.95 4.32 13.27
C HIS A 156 15.45 3.25 14.26
N ALA A 157 14.60 2.76 15.17
CA ALA A 157 14.91 1.67 16.08
C ALA A 157 15.13 0.36 15.31
N TRP A 158 14.27 0.04 14.34
CA TRP A 158 14.43 -1.14 13.48
C TRP A 158 15.75 -1.11 12.67
N ARG A 159 16.17 0.09 12.26
CA ARG A 159 17.48 0.34 11.63
C ARG A 159 18.67 0.18 12.57
N GLY A 160 18.44 0.08 13.88
CA GLY A 160 19.50 0.00 14.88
C GLY A 160 20.17 1.34 15.17
N GLN A 161 19.47 2.47 14.97
CA GLN A 161 20.01 3.77 15.35
C GLN A 161 20.02 3.91 16.89
N PRO A 162 21.17 4.19 17.53
CA PRO A 162 21.30 4.19 18.98
C PRO A 162 20.33 5.15 19.69
N GLU A 163 19.97 6.26 19.06
CA GLU A 163 19.11 7.30 19.62
C GLU A 163 17.62 6.90 19.65
N ALA A 164 17.23 5.86 18.91
CA ALA A 164 15.84 5.46 18.72
C ALA A 164 15.37 4.34 19.67
N GLY A 165 16.30 3.73 20.42
CA GLY A 165 16.01 2.62 21.33
C GLY A 165 16.01 1.25 20.65
N GLU A 166 15.59 0.22 21.39
CA GLU A 166 15.48 -1.14 20.88
C GLU A 166 14.19 -1.33 20.08
N TYR A 167 14.28 -2.12 19.00
CA TYR A 167 13.14 -2.48 18.18
C TYR A 167 12.46 -3.74 18.68
N GLU A 168 11.12 -3.72 18.69
CA GLU A 168 10.28 -4.89 18.91
C GLU A 168 9.08 -4.87 17.96
N ASP A 169 8.64 -6.05 17.52
CA ASP A 169 7.40 -6.22 16.78
C ASP A 169 6.21 -5.92 17.72
N ARG A 170 5.27 -5.09 17.25
CA ARG A 170 4.08 -4.69 18.00
C ARG A 170 2.82 -5.10 17.23
N PRO A 171 2.02 -6.07 17.73
CA PRO A 171 0.78 -6.49 17.08
C PRO A 171 -0.14 -5.30 16.77
N GLY A 172 -0.65 -5.27 15.54
CA GLY A 172 -1.50 -4.18 15.04
C GLY A 172 -0.78 -2.87 14.70
N PHE A 173 0.53 -2.76 14.93
CA PHE A 173 1.29 -1.53 14.68
C PHE A 173 2.52 -1.73 13.80
N CYS A 174 3.48 -2.58 14.16
CA CYS A 174 4.69 -2.75 13.35
C CYS A 174 5.24 -4.17 13.40
N ARG A 175 5.85 -4.60 12.28
CA ARG A 175 6.52 -5.89 12.18
C ARG A 175 7.57 -5.90 11.08
N ALA A 176 8.73 -6.47 11.36
CA ALA A 176 9.72 -6.81 10.34
C ALA A 176 9.38 -8.18 9.73
N ALA A 177 9.23 -8.24 8.40
CA ALA A 177 8.99 -9.51 7.69
C ALA A 177 10.13 -9.83 6.73
N THR A 178 10.45 -11.11 6.61
CA THR A 178 11.49 -11.57 5.66
C THR A 178 10.95 -11.63 4.23
N LEU A 179 11.83 -11.63 3.23
CA LEU A 179 11.43 -11.77 1.83
C LEU A 179 10.65 -13.08 1.58
N GLU A 180 10.96 -14.17 2.27
CA GLU A 180 10.22 -15.43 2.15
C GLU A 180 8.78 -15.29 2.67
N GLN A 181 8.58 -14.53 3.75
CA GLN A 181 7.24 -14.24 4.26
C GLN A 181 6.44 -13.36 3.29
N VAL A 182 7.12 -12.40 2.64
CA VAL A 182 6.51 -11.54 1.62
C VAL A 182 6.17 -12.32 0.36
N GLU A 183 7.03 -13.24 -0.07
CA GLU A 183 6.79 -14.16 -1.19
C GLU A 183 5.59 -15.07 -0.90
N ALA A 184 5.49 -15.64 0.31
CA ALA A 184 4.35 -16.46 0.73
C ALA A 184 3.02 -15.69 0.70
N GLN A 185 3.05 -14.36 0.81
CA GLN A 185 1.89 -13.46 0.70
C GLN A 185 1.66 -12.95 -0.74
N GLY A 186 2.34 -13.52 -1.73
CA GLY A 186 2.22 -13.16 -3.14
C GLY A 186 2.78 -11.78 -3.47
N PHE A 187 3.84 -11.36 -2.77
CA PHE A 187 4.47 -10.04 -2.93
C PHE A 187 3.52 -8.85 -2.65
N GLY A 188 2.45 -9.08 -1.90
CA GLY A 188 1.55 -8.01 -1.44
C GLY A 188 2.14 -7.29 -0.23
N LEU A 189 2.23 -5.97 -0.27
CA LEU A 189 2.93 -5.17 0.74
C LEU A 189 2.02 -4.44 1.74
N SER A 190 0.75 -4.82 1.85
CA SER A 190 -0.15 -4.18 2.82
C SER A 190 0.27 -4.51 4.26
N PRO A 191 0.62 -3.52 5.10
CA PRO A 191 1.08 -3.76 6.48
C PRO A 191 0.16 -4.63 7.32
N GLY A 192 -1.17 -4.46 7.19
CA GLY A 192 -2.17 -5.27 7.91
C GLY A 192 -2.07 -6.78 7.72
N ARG A 193 -1.38 -7.28 6.67
CA ARG A 193 -1.11 -8.72 6.48
C ARG A 193 0.02 -9.26 7.36
N TYR A 194 0.89 -8.37 7.84
CA TYR A 194 2.11 -8.71 8.56
C TYR A 194 1.99 -8.41 10.04
N VAL A 195 1.48 -7.22 10.39
CA VAL A 195 1.44 -6.73 11.78
C VAL A 195 0.43 -7.45 12.67
N GLY A 196 -0.47 -8.27 12.09
CA GLY A 196 -1.55 -8.93 12.83
C GLY A 196 -2.65 -7.97 13.28
N ALA A 197 -3.64 -8.48 13.99
CA ALA A 197 -4.62 -7.63 14.67
C ALA A 197 -4.03 -7.11 15.99
N ALA A 198 -4.39 -5.89 16.37
CA ALA A 198 -4.26 -5.50 17.78
C ALA A 198 -5.16 -6.44 18.60
N GLU A 199 -4.72 -6.84 19.80
CA GLU A 199 -5.61 -7.59 20.71
C GLU A 199 -6.76 -6.66 21.13
N THR A 200 -7.88 -6.74 20.43
CA THR A 200 -9.14 -6.10 20.78
C THR A 200 -10.15 -7.21 21.12
N VAL A 201 -10.47 -7.32 22.40
CA VAL A 201 -11.48 -8.28 22.92
C VAL A 201 -12.90 -8.02 22.36
N ASP A 202 -13.10 -6.88 21.68
CA ASP A 202 -14.41 -6.38 21.22
C ASP A 202 -14.68 -6.66 19.71
N ASP A 203 -13.70 -7.12 18.93
CA ASP A 203 -13.80 -7.17 17.46
C ASP A 203 -14.40 -8.47 16.89
N GLU A 204 -14.28 -9.62 17.56
CA GLU A 204 -14.85 -10.88 17.03
C GLU A 204 -16.38 -10.83 16.98
N VAL A 205 -17.01 -10.31 18.05
CA VAL A 205 -18.48 -10.17 18.12
C VAL A 205 -18.98 -9.14 17.11
N ALA A 206 -18.23 -8.05 16.91
CA ALA A 206 -18.59 -7.00 15.96
C ALA A 206 -18.44 -7.46 14.49
N PHE A 207 -17.43 -8.27 14.19
CA PHE A 207 -17.22 -8.83 12.85
C PHE A 207 -18.31 -9.84 12.48
N GLU A 208 -18.61 -10.80 13.35
CA GLU A 208 -19.66 -11.79 13.09
C GLU A 208 -21.02 -11.11 12.88
N THR A 209 -21.35 -10.12 13.71
CA THR A 209 -22.60 -9.36 13.58
C THR A 209 -22.68 -8.63 12.24
N ARG A 210 -21.63 -7.91 11.83
CA ARG A 210 -21.60 -7.22 10.52
C ARG A 210 -21.66 -8.17 9.33
N MET A 211 -21.00 -9.32 9.43
CA MET A 211 -21.03 -10.33 8.37
C MET A 211 -22.43 -10.90 8.18
N ILE A 212 -23.15 -11.14 9.28
CA ILE A 212 -24.56 -11.57 9.21
C ILE A 212 -25.42 -10.50 8.54
N GLU A 213 -25.31 -9.23 8.97
CA GLU A 213 -26.07 -8.11 8.36
C GLU A 213 -25.79 -7.96 6.85
N LEU A 214 -24.53 -8.10 6.43
CA LEU A 214 -24.13 -8.02 5.02
C LEU A 214 -24.69 -9.19 4.21
N ILE A 215 -24.68 -10.41 4.76
CA ILE A 215 -25.24 -11.60 4.11
C ILE A 215 -26.76 -11.49 3.97
N GLU A 216 -27.45 -11.02 5.01
CA GLU A 216 -28.90 -10.79 4.96
C GLU A 216 -29.26 -9.77 3.88
N ARG A 217 -28.51 -8.66 3.81
CA ARG A 217 -28.73 -7.65 2.79
C ARG A 217 -28.46 -8.18 1.39
N LEU A 218 -27.38 -8.93 1.20
CA LEU A 218 -27.07 -9.57 -0.09
C LEU A 218 -28.18 -10.54 -0.53
N SER A 219 -28.71 -11.33 0.41
CA SER A 219 -29.82 -12.25 0.12
C SER A 219 -31.08 -11.51 -0.35
N LEU A 220 -31.37 -10.36 0.28
CA LEU A 220 -32.50 -9.52 -0.09
C LEU A 220 -32.32 -8.88 -1.47
N ASP A 221 -31.12 -8.38 -1.75
CA ASP A 221 -30.76 -7.79 -3.04
C ASP A 221 -30.82 -8.83 -4.17
N LEU A 222 -30.36 -10.08 -3.93
CA LEU A 222 -30.46 -11.18 -4.88
C LEU A 222 -31.92 -11.56 -5.17
N SER A 223 -32.76 -11.63 -4.13
CA SER A 223 -34.19 -11.94 -4.29
C SER A 223 -34.90 -10.88 -5.14
N LEU A 224 -34.59 -9.60 -4.88
CA LEU A 224 -35.11 -8.49 -5.67
C LEU A 224 -34.63 -8.55 -7.14
N ALA A 225 -33.37 -8.93 -7.36
CA ALA A 225 -32.83 -9.10 -8.70
C ALA A 225 -33.54 -10.22 -9.47
N ASP A 226 -33.88 -11.34 -8.81
CA ASP A 226 -34.65 -12.43 -9.42
C ASP A 226 -36.08 -11.99 -9.79
N GLU A 227 -36.76 -11.25 -8.92
CA GLU A 227 -38.09 -10.68 -9.19
C GLU A 227 -38.08 -9.74 -10.39
N LEU A 228 -37.15 -8.79 -10.43
CA LEU A 228 -36.97 -7.87 -11.55
C LEU A 228 -36.63 -8.61 -12.83
N THR A 229 -35.79 -9.64 -12.76
CA THR A 229 -35.45 -10.47 -13.92
C THR A 229 -36.67 -11.19 -14.47
N ALA A 230 -37.52 -11.74 -13.61
CA ALA A 230 -38.77 -12.38 -14.02
C ALA A 230 -39.75 -11.39 -14.66
N GLU A 231 -39.87 -10.19 -14.11
CA GLU A 231 -40.72 -9.13 -14.66
C GLU A 231 -40.25 -8.68 -16.05
N VAL A 232 -38.94 -8.48 -16.22
CA VAL A 232 -38.33 -8.12 -17.51
C VAL A 232 -38.58 -9.21 -18.56
N ARG A 233 -38.39 -10.48 -18.20
CA ARG A 233 -38.68 -11.61 -19.12
C ARG A 233 -40.15 -11.64 -19.53
N SER A 234 -41.06 -11.45 -18.58
CA SER A 234 -42.50 -11.40 -18.84
C SER A 234 -42.86 -10.25 -19.80
N ALA A 235 -42.31 -9.06 -19.55
CA ALA A 235 -42.53 -7.88 -20.39
C ALA A 235 -41.97 -8.06 -21.82
N LEU A 236 -40.78 -8.63 -21.98
CA LEU A 236 -40.20 -8.92 -23.29
C LEU A 236 -41.01 -9.98 -24.06
N GLY A 237 -41.43 -11.04 -23.37
CA GLY A 237 -42.31 -12.07 -23.94
C GLY A 237 -43.62 -11.50 -24.44
N ALA A 238 -44.22 -10.55 -23.71
CA ALA A 238 -45.44 -9.85 -24.13
C ALA A 238 -45.27 -9.00 -25.40
N VAL A 239 -44.04 -8.55 -25.71
CA VAL A 239 -43.71 -7.75 -26.90
C VAL A 239 -43.13 -8.61 -28.05
N GLY A 240 -43.08 -9.94 -27.86
CA GLY A 240 -42.70 -10.91 -28.89
C GLY A 240 -41.22 -11.27 -28.95
N TYR A 241 -40.45 -10.99 -27.89
CA TYR A 241 -39.04 -11.37 -27.77
C TYR A 241 -38.88 -12.36 -26.60
N ASP A 242 -38.31 -13.54 -26.87
CA ASP A 242 -38.14 -14.61 -25.88
C ASP A 242 -36.68 -14.64 -25.39
N VAL A 243 -36.46 -14.50 -24.07
CA VAL A 243 -35.13 -14.41 -23.41
C VAL A 243 -35.12 -15.05 -22.02
#